data_AF-A0AAD6B0Z2-F1
#
_entry.id   AF-A0AAD6B0Z2-F1
#
_cell.length_a   1.000
_cell.length_b   1.000
_cell.length_c   1.000
_cell.angle_alpha   90.00
_cell.angle_beta   90.00
_cell.angle_gamma   90.00
#
_symmetry.space_group_name_H-M   'P 1'
#
loop_
_entity.id
_entity.type
_entity.pdbx_description
1 polymer ?
#
loop_
_entity_poly.entity_id
_entity_poly.type
_entity_poly.pdbx_seq_one_letter_code
_entity_poly.pdbx_strand_id
1 'polypeptide(L)'
;MYKLDHYTPKLIALMKAKGGVLGTKLRPFLEKLSQNQSIDMRRDSVIRSLILYLGEKQQDLFEDCLEDSRSDATEHVLKILVVHGANEEDPVDAALLLEGREIMPGCGSTAKACTLLMGLIYALNLAYPPTLRYTFEVFQKLFLGLDGIKLTPKVQVLNVNLLS
;
A
#
# COMPACT_ATOMS: atom_id res chain seq x y z
N MET A 1 10.66 1.44 5.79
CA MET A 1 9.24 1.45 6.27
C MET A 1 9.09 1.29 7.79
N TYR A 2 10.03 1.75 8.62
CA TYR A 2 9.95 1.57 10.10
C TYR A 2 8.69 2.16 10.75
N LYS A 3 8.28 3.37 10.35
CA LYS A 3 7.09 4.03 10.88
C LYS A 3 5.79 3.25 10.61
N LEU A 4 5.69 2.54 9.48
CA LEU A 4 4.56 1.65 9.22
C LEU A 4 4.49 0.53 10.27
N ASP A 5 5.62 -0.12 10.56
CA ASP A 5 5.66 -1.19 11.57
C ASP A 5 5.32 -0.63 12.97
N HIS A 6 5.84 0.56 13.29
CA HIS A 6 5.54 1.25 14.54
C HIS A 6 4.04 1.52 14.71
N TYR A 7 3.36 2.00 13.66
CA TYR A 7 1.93 2.29 13.70
C TYR A 7 1.04 1.07 13.45
N THR A 8 1.59 -0.07 13.01
CA THR A 8 0.82 -1.28 12.64
C THR A 8 -0.15 -1.73 13.73
N PRO A 9 0.23 -1.86 15.01
CA PRO A 9 -0.71 -2.28 16.06
C PRO A 9 -1.93 -1.37 16.18
N LYS A 10 -1.72 -0.04 16.12
CA LYS A 10 -2.80 0.95 16.19
C LYS A 10 -3.65 0.97 14.93
N LEU A 11 -3.04 0.85 13.75
CA LEU A 11 -3.76 0.72 12.48
C LEU A 11 -4.70 -0.48 12.51
N ILE A 12 -4.22 -1.64 12.98
CA ILE A 12 -5.04 -2.85 13.11
C ILE A 12 -6.21 -2.62 14.06
N ALA A 13 -5.99 -2.00 15.22
CA ALA A 13 -7.06 -1.70 16.17
C ALA A 13 -8.13 -0.79 15.55
N LEU A 14 -7.71 0.27 14.85
CA LEU A 14 -8.61 1.19 14.14
C LEU A 14 -9.41 0.51 13.03
N MET A 15 -8.77 -0.41 12.29
CA MET A 15 -9.43 -1.18 11.23
C MET A 15 -10.44 -2.18 11.80
N LYS A 16 -10.10 -2.88 12.89
CA LYS A 16 -11.02 -3.80 13.60
C LYS A 16 -12.24 -3.09 14.17
N ALA A 17 -12.12 -1.83 14.57
CA ALA A 17 -13.23 -1.03 15.06
C ALA A 17 -14.21 -0.59 13.96
N LYS A 18 -13.88 -0.77 12.67
CA LYS A 18 -14.78 -0.41 11.56
C LYS A 18 -15.81 -1.51 11.29
N GLY A 19 -17.08 -1.12 11.25
CA GLY A 19 -18.20 -1.96 10.84
C GLY A 19 -18.71 -1.63 9.42
N GLY A 20 -19.89 -2.15 9.10
CA GLY A 20 -20.59 -1.90 7.82
C GLY A 20 -19.81 -2.39 6.59
N VAL A 21 -20.05 -1.75 5.44
CA VAL A 21 -19.42 -2.11 4.16
C VAL A 21 -17.89 -2.06 4.24
N LEU A 22 -17.32 -1.06 4.91
CA LEU A 22 -15.87 -0.95 5.08
C LEU A 22 -15.33 -2.09 5.94
N GLY A 23 -15.98 -2.40 7.06
CA GLY A 23 -15.60 -3.53 7.92
C GLY A 23 -15.60 -4.86 7.16
N THR A 24 -16.60 -5.09 6.30
CA THR A 24 -16.65 -6.28 5.44
C THR A 24 -15.47 -6.33 4.46
N LYS A 25 -15.10 -5.20 3.82
CA LYS A 25 -13.95 -5.13 2.91
C LYS A 25 -12.60 -5.32 3.62
N LEU A 26 -12.49 -4.90 4.88
CA LEU A 26 -11.26 -5.04 5.67
C LEU A 26 -11.07 -6.45 6.24
N ARG A 27 -12.16 -7.21 6.43
CA ARG A 27 -12.14 -8.51 7.12
C ARG A 27 -11.13 -9.52 6.54
N PRO A 28 -11.04 -9.75 5.22
CA PRO A 28 -10.07 -10.71 4.68
C PRO A 28 -8.62 -10.35 5.02
N PHE A 29 -8.28 -9.06 4.98
CA PHE A 29 -6.94 -8.60 5.33
C PHE A 29 -6.66 -8.73 6.83
N LEU A 30 -7.65 -8.47 7.68
CA LEU A 30 -7.53 -8.61 9.14
C LEU A 30 -7.39 -10.09 9.56
N GLU A 31 -8.10 -11.00 8.89
CA GLU A 31 -7.95 -12.45 9.06
C GLU A 31 -6.55 -12.89 8.63
N LYS A 32 -6.09 -12.47 7.45
CA LYS A 32 -4.72 -12.73 6.98
C LYS A 32 -3.67 -12.19 7.95
N LEU A 33 -3.87 -10.99 8.52
CA LEU A 33 -3.00 -10.40 9.54
C LEU A 33 -2.93 -11.21 10.85
N SER A 34 -3.95 -12.00 11.17
CA SER A 34 -3.94 -12.88 12.35
C SER A 34 -3.18 -14.19 12.12
N GLN A 35 -3.04 -14.59 10.85
CA GLN A 35 -2.36 -15.84 10.43
C GLN A 35 -0.92 -15.61 9.95
N ASN A 36 -0.59 -14.39 9.50
CA ASN A 36 0.69 -14.07 8.87
C ASN A 36 1.90 -14.22 9.80
N GLN A 37 2.93 -14.92 9.29
CA GLN A 37 4.19 -15.14 10.02
C GLN A 37 5.33 -14.19 9.57
N SER A 38 5.28 -13.65 8.34
CA SER A 38 6.37 -12.79 7.82
C SER A 38 6.09 -11.29 7.97
N ILE A 39 7.17 -10.51 8.10
CA ILE A 39 7.10 -9.04 8.19
C ILE A 39 6.52 -8.45 6.91
N ASP A 40 6.90 -8.98 5.74
CA ASP A 40 6.48 -8.44 4.45
C ASP A 40 4.99 -8.70 4.17
N MET A 41 4.46 -9.88 4.48
CA MET A 41 3.03 -10.18 4.38
C MET A 41 2.21 -9.29 5.32
N ARG A 42 2.71 -9.05 6.54
CA ARG A 42 2.05 -8.13 7.47
C ARG A 42 2.00 -6.71 6.91
N ARG A 43 3.11 -6.21 6.36
CA ARG A 43 3.15 -4.86 5.77
C ARG A 43 2.23 -4.76 4.55
N ASP A 44 2.22 -5.75 3.66
CA ASP A 44 1.30 -5.80 2.50
C ASP A 44 -0.16 -5.68 2.95
N SER A 45 -0.61 -6.56 3.85
CA SER A 45 -1.99 -6.53 4.36
C SER A 45 -2.34 -5.21 5.05
N VAL A 46 -1.43 -4.60 5.82
CA VAL A 46 -1.66 -3.29 6.46
C VAL A 46 -1.77 -2.18 5.41
N ILE A 47 -0.89 -2.16 4.41
CA ILE A 47 -0.91 -1.13 3.35
C ILE A 47 -2.21 -1.23 2.54
N ARG A 48 -2.57 -2.45 2.10
CA ARG A 48 -3.83 -2.71 1.40
C ARG A 48 -5.03 -2.30 2.24
N SER A 49 -5.06 -2.65 3.53
CA SER A 49 -6.13 -2.25 4.44
C SER A 49 -6.19 -0.74 4.66
N LEU A 50 -5.04 -0.06 4.72
CA LEU A 50 -4.95 1.39 4.90
C LEU A 50 -5.59 2.13 3.72
N ILE A 51 -5.33 1.70 2.48
CA ILE A 51 -5.93 2.29 1.27
C ILE A 51 -7.46 2.22 1.38
N LEU A 52 -8.00 1.04 1.73
CA LEU A 52 -9.45 0.86 1.92
C LEU A 52 -10.00 1.72 3.07
N TYR A 53 -9.28 1.78 4.20
CA TYR A 53 -9.65 2.59 5.35
C TYR A 53 -9.74 4.09 4.99
N LEU A 54 -8.86 4.55 4.11
CA LEU A 54 -8.85 5.90 3.55
C LEU A 54 -9.92 6.12 2.47
N GLY A 55 -10.73 5.10 2.15
CA GLY A 55 -11.80 5.16 1.17
C GLY A 55 -11.29 5.19 -0.27
N GLU A 56 -10.07 4.74 -0.50
CA GLU A 56 -9.42 4.64 -1.82
C GLU A 56 -9.43 3.18 -2.30
N LYS A 57 -9.08 2.95 -3.57
CA LYS A 57 -9.11 1.60 -4.17
C LYS A 57 -7.71 1.04 -4.29
N GLN A 58 -7.53 -0.21 -3.85
CA GLN A 58 -6.24 -0.89 -3.95
C GLN A 58 -5.82 -1.10 -5.41
N GLN A 59 -6.78 -1.31 -6.30
CA GLN A 59 -6.56 -1.52 -7.74
C GLN A 59 -5.97 -0.29 -8.45
N ASP A 60 -6.04 0.89 -7.81
CA ASP A 60 -5.41 2.09 -8.35
C ASP A 60 -3.89 2.09 -8.11
N LEU A 61 -3.39 1.26 -7.18
CA LEU A 61 -1.96 1.12 -6.86
C LEU A 61 -1.40 -0.25 -7.25
N PHE A 62 -2.13 -1.31 -6.94
CA PHE A 62 -1.68 -2.69 -7.07
C PHE A 62 -2.32 -3.37 -8.26
N GLU A 63 -1.51 -4.11 -9.00
CA GLU A 63 -1.93 -5.07 -10.02
C GLU A 63 -1.46 -6.45 -9.56
N ASP A 64 -2.37 -7.38 -9.30
CA ASP A 64 -2.04 -8.74 -8.88
C ASP A 64 -1.89 -9.64 -10.12
N CYS A 65 -0.81 -10.42 -10.18
CA CYS A 65 -0.47 -11.25 -11.34
C CYS A 65 0.19 -12.57 -10.92
N LEU A 66 0.00 -13.63 -11.70
CA LEU A 66 0.72 -14.90 -11.55
C LEU A 66 2.10 -14.81 -12.21
N GLU A 67 3.09 -15.53 -11.68
CA GLU A 67 4.45 -15.60 -12.26
C GLU A 67 4.46 -15.87 -13.77
N ASP A 68 3.57 -16.76 -14.24
CA ASP A 68 3.48 -17.21 -15.64
C ASP A 68 2.67 -16.26 -16.56
N SER A 69 2.04 -15.22 -16.00
CA SER A 69 1.00 -14.43 -16.67
C SER A 69 1.32 -12.94 -16.70
N ARG A 70 2.61 -12.56 -16.75
CA ARG A 70 3.06 -11.17 -16.66
C ARG A 70 2.45 -10.32 -17.80
N SER A 71 1.41 -9.57 -17.47
CA SER A 71 0.54 -8.86 -18.41
C SER A 71 1.24 -7.66 -19.07
N ASP A 72 0.84 -7.36 -20.31
CA ASP A 72 1.18 -6.13 -21.04
C ASP A 72 0.30 -4.99 -20.50
N ALA A 73 0.86 -4.18 -19.60
CA ALA A 73 0.11 -3.27 -18.74
C ALA A 73 -0.08 -1.87 -19.37
N THR A 74 -0.21 -1.76 -20.69
CA THR A 74 -0.05 -0.53 -21.51
C THR A 74 -0.91 0.68 -21.12
N GLU A 75 -1.99 0.51 -20.37
CA GLU A 75 -2.87 1.62 -19.93
C GLU A 75 -2.48 2.23 -18.57
N HIS A 76 -1.48 1.67 -17.87
CA HIS A 76 -1.17 2.07 -16.50
C HIS A 76 -0.11 3.17 -16.44
N VAL A 77 -0.46 4.34 -15.87
CA VAL A 77 0.52 5.41 -15.68
C VAL A 77 1.56 5.03 -14.62
N LEU A 78 1.13 4.54 -13.45
CA LEU A 78 2.02 4.18 -12.35
C LEU A 78 1.36 3.14 -11.43
N LYS A 79 1.94 1.94 -11.34
CA LYS A 79 1.43 0.83 -10.51
C LYS A 79 2.54 -0.01 -9.89
N ILE A 80 2.17 -0.81 -8.90
CA ILE A 80 2.98 -1.87 -8.32
C ILE A 80 2.38 -3.19 -8.78
N LEU A 81 3.12 -3.93 -9.59
CA LEU A 81 2.80 -5.33 -9.89
C LEU A 81 3.13 -6.17 -8.67
N VAL A 82 2.20 -6.98 -8.22
CA VAL A 82 2.37 -7.92 -7.11
C VAL A 82 2.26 -9.33 -7.69
N VAL A 83 3.37 -10.05 -7.62
CA VAL A 83 3.53 -11.35 -8.27
C VAL A 83 3.24 -12.44 -7.25
N HIS A 84 2.30 -13.33 -7.56
CA HIS A 84 1.95 -14.50 -6.77
C HIS A 84 2.50 -15.77 -7.42
N GLY A 85 2.94 -16.70 -6.58
CA GLY A 85 3.32 -18.03 -7.03
C GLY A 85 2.11 -18.88 -7.44
N ALA A 86 2.36 -20.10 -7.92
CA ALA A 86 1.34 -21.00 -8.47
C ALA A 86 0.15 -21.34 -7.54
N ASN A 87 0.29 -21.14 -6.23
CA ASN A 87 -0.77 -21.41 -5.25
C ASN A 87 -1.63 -20.19 -4.90
N GLU A 88 -1.38 -19.01 -5.49
CA GLU A 88 -2.12 -17.73 -5.31
C GLU A 88 -2.26 -17.20 -3.87
N GLU A 89 -1.70 -17.87 -2.87
CA GLU A 89 -1.90 -17.49 -1.46
C GLU A 89 -1.11 -16.24 -1.07
N ASP A 90 0.16 -16.19 -1.47
CA ASP A 90 1.10 -15.19 -1.00
C ASP A 90 1.95 -14.57 -2.11
N PRO A 91 2.17 -13.24 -2.04
CA PRO A 91 3.01 -12.56 -2.99
C PRO A 91 4.47 -12.99 -2.78
N VAL A 92 5.10 -13.43 -3.87
CA VAL A 92 6.49 -13.88 -3.91
C VAL A 92 7.44 -12.77 -4.35
N ASP A 93 6.94 -11.80 -5.13
CA ASP A 93 7.70 -10.65 -5.60
C ASP A 93 6.80 -9.44 -5.87
N ALA A 94 7.42 -8.28 -6.09
CA ALA A 94 6.75 -7.09 -6.56
C ALA A 94 7.62 -6.33 -7.57
N ALA A 95 7.00 -5.55 -8.44
CA ALA A 95 7.69 -4.73 -9.41
C ALA A 95 7.01 -3.37 -9.60
N LEU A 96 7.75 -2.38 -10.09
CA LEU A 96 7.19 -1.08 -10.46
C LEU A 96 6.87 -1.03 -11.95
N LEU A 97 5.63 -0.63 -12.25
CA LEU A 97 5.14 -0.36 -13.58
C LEU A 97 5.01 1.16 -13.78
N LEU A 98 5.58 1.68 -14.87
CA LEU A 98 5.43 3.06 -15.32
C LEU A 98 5.07 3.05 -16.80
N GLU A 99 3.97 3.72 -17.17
CA GLU A 99 3.43 3.72 -18.54
C GLU A 99 3.31 2.31 -19.13
N GLY A 100 2.83 1.38 -18.30
CA GLY A 100 2.66 -0.03 -18.63
C GLY A 100 3.93 -0.86 -18.76
N ARG A 101 5.10 -0.26 -18.56
CA ARG A 101 6.38 -0.97 -18.61
C ARG A 101 6.91 -1.25 -17.22
N GLU A 102 7.42 -2.46 -17.05
CA GLU A 102 8.17 -2.81 -15.85
C GLU A 102 9.52 -2.10 -15.85
N ILE A 103 9.68 -1.16 -14.93
CA ILE A 103 10.90 -0.35 -14.78
C ILE A 103 11.79 -0.84 -13.63
N MET A 104 11.22 -1.58 -12.68
CA MET A 104 11.94 -2.10 -11.52
C MET A 104 11.40 -3.47 -11.12
N PRO A 105 11.86 -4.54 -11.79
CA PRO A 105 11.58 -5.92 -11.39
C PRO A 105 12.23 -6.26 -10.04
N GLY A 106 11.77 -7.31 -9.36
CA GLY A 106 12.51 -7.89 -8.23
C GLY A 106 12.56 -7.02 -6.98
N CYS A 107 11.53 -6.22 -6.70
CA CYS A 107 11.48 -5.41 -5.48
C CYS A 107 11.39 -6.27 -4.20
N GLY A 108 11.02 -7.55 -4.32
CA GLY A 108 11.00 -8.56 -3.26
C GLY A 108 9.85 -8.43 -2.27
N SER A 109 9.24 -7.26 -2.10
CA SER A 109 7.97 -7.14 -1.35
C SER A 109 7.19 -5.87 -1.72
N THR A 110 5.88 -5.90 -1.52
CA THR A 110 4.98 -4.76 -1.73
C THR A 110 5.43 -3.52 -0.95
N ALA A 111 5.90 -3.71 0.28
CA ALA A 111 6.40 -2.65 1.15
C ALA A 111 7.66 -1.96 0.59
N LYS A 112 8.59 -2.75 0.06
CA LYS A 112 9.79 -2.23 -0.61
C LYS A 112 9.41 -1.52 -1.90
N ALA A 113 8.55 -2.11 -2.73
CA ALA A 113 8.03 -1.48 -3.93
C ALA A 113 7.37 -0.13 -3.64
N CYS A 114 6.51 -0.03 -2.61
CA CYS A 114 5.93 1.25 -2.18
C CYS A 114 7.00 2.28 -1.79
N THR A 115 8.06 1.86 -1.09
CA THR A 115 9.15 2.77 -0.70
C THR A 115 9.94 3.27 -1.92
N LEU A 116 10.25 2.36 -2.85
CA LEU A 116 10.96 2.67 -4.10
C LEU A 116 10.12 3.56 -5.00
N LEU A 117 8.81 3.32 -5.08
CA LEU A 117 7.84 4.14 -5.79
C LEU A 117 7.86 5.59 -5.28
N MET A 118 7.86 5.78 -3.96
CA MET A 118 7.97 7.12 -3.38
C MET A 118 9.27 7.79 -3.81
N GLY A 119 10.40 7.08 -3.73
CA GLY A 119 11.69 7.58 -4.18
C GLY A 119 11.71 7.96 -5.66
N LEU A 120 11.09 7.15 -6.51
CA LEU A 120 10.96 7.40 -7.95
C LEU A 120 10.14 8.65 -8.24
N ILE A 121 8.98 8.80 -7.59
CA ILE A 121 8.12 9.99 -7.72
C ILE A 121 8.91 11.24 -7.35
N TYR A 122 9.69 11.21 -6.26
CA TYR A 122 10.55 12.31 -5.86
C TYR A 122 11.68 12.59 -6.86
N ALA A 123 12.40 11.55 -7.30
CA ALA A 123 13.54 11.68 -8.19
C ALA A 123 13.15 12.22 -9.57
N LEU A 124 11.97 11.85 -10.05
CA LEU A 124 11.45 12.25 -11.37
C LEU A 124 10.48 13.43 -11.31
N ASN A 125 10.26 14.02 -10.12
CA ASN A 125 9.32 15.11 -9.88
C ASN A 125 7.91 14.82 -10.46
N LEU A 126 7.43 13.58 -10.26
CA LEU A 126 6.12 13.16 -10.73
C LEU A 126 5.02 13.67 -9.79
N ALA A 127 3.82 13.88 -10.34
CA ALA A 127 2.65 14.13 -9.53
C ALA A 127 2.16 12.83 -8.87
N TYR A 128 1.67 12.93 -7.63
CA TYR A 128 0.99 11.81 -6.99
C TYR A 128 -0.34 11.50 -7.69
N PRO A 129 -0.68 10.22 -7.90
CA PRO A 129 -1.98 9.83 -8.42
C PRO A 129 -3.13 10.42 -7.60
N PRO A 130 -4.05 11.20 -8.20
CA PRO A 130 -5.11 11.89 -7.47
C PRO A 130 -6.13 10.95 -6.84
N THR A 131 -6.26 9.73 -7.38
CA THR A 131 -7.10 8.64 -6.88
C THR A 131 -6.63 8.10 -5.51
N LEU A 132 -5.33 8.27 -5.20
CA LEU A 132 -4.67 7.76 -4.00
C LEU A 132 -4.10 8.90 -3.13
N ARG A 133 -4.66 10.10 -3.25
CA ARG A 133 -4.16 11.33 -2.59
C ARG A 133 -3.91 11.15 -1.09
N TYR A 134 -4.78 10.44 -0.37
CA TYR A 134 -4.65 10.25 1.07
C TYR A 134 -3.63 9.17 1.40
N THR A 135 -3.56 8.09 0.61
CA THR A 135 -2.52 7.07 0.77
C THR A 135 -1.13 7.67 0.58
N PHE A 136 -0.92 8.43 -0.49
CA PHE A 136 0.37 9.09 -0.74
C PHE A 136 0.68 10.16 0.31
N GLU A 137 -0.33 10.89 0.80
CA GLU A 137 -0.16 11.82 1.92
C GLU A 137 0.31 11.11 3.20
N VAL A 138 -0.27 9.94 3.53
CA VAL A 138 0.16 9.12 4.68
C VAL A 138 1.59 8.61 4.48
N PHE A 139 1.92 8.09 3.29
CA PHE A 139 3.27 7.60 3.00
C PHE A 139 4.31 8.71 3.16
N GLN A 140 4.06 9.86 2.55
CA GLN A 140 4.95 11.02 2.62
C GLN A 140 5.12 11.52 4.06
N LYS A 141 4.01 11.82 4.74
CA LYS A 141 4.04 12.61 5.97
C LYS A 141 4.16 11.76 7.23
N LEU A 142 3.49 10.61 7.28
CA LEU A 142 3.48 9.76 8.47
C LEU A 142 4.57 8.68 8.42
N PHE A 143 4.83 8.10 7.24
CA PHE A 143 5.78 6.99 7.13
C PHE A 143 7.20 7.42 6.78
N LEU A 144 7.36 8.40 5.90
CA LEU A 144 8.66 8.95 5.48
C LEU A 144 9.07 10.19 6.27
N GLY A 145 8.15 10.82 7.01
CA GLY A 145 8.46 11.99 7.85
C GLY A 145 8.90 13.20 7.03
N LEU A 146 8.38 13.35 5.80
CA LEU A 146 8.69 14.49 4.96
C LEU A 146 7.86 15.70 5.43
N ASP A 147 8.43 16.41 6.41
CA ASP A 147 7.85 17.59 7.04
C ASP A 147 7.81 18.77 6.05
N GLY A 148 6.60 19.22 5.70
CA GLY A 148 6.47 20.38 4.81
C GLY A 148 5.06 20.89 4.53
N ILE A 149 4.00 20.10 4.79
CA ILE A 149 2.62 20.51 4.42
C ILE A 149 1.61 20.07 5.48
N LYS A 150 0.68 20.96 5.84
CA LYS A 150 -0.50 20.68 6.67
C LYS A 150 -1.22 19.41 6.21
N LEU A 151 -1.57 18.54 7.16
CA LEU A 151 -2.34 17.33 6.88
C LEU A 151 -3.75 17.69 6.45
N THR A 152 -4.30 16.98 5.46
CA THR A 152 -5.73 17.07 5.15
C THR A 152 -6.54 16.64 6.37
N PRO A 153 -7.79 17.13 6.56
CA PRO A 153 -8.60 16.77 7.71
C PRO A 153 -8.74 15.25 7.92
N LYS A 154 -8.82 14.49 6.82
CA LYS A 154 -8.94 13.03 6.86
C LYS A 154 -7.67 12.37 7.42
N VAL A 155 -6.49 12.78 6.94
CA VAL A 155 -5.23 12.22 7.44
C VAL A 155 -4.88 12.77 8.82
N GLN A 156 -5.30 14.00 9.16
CA GLN A 156 -5.16 14.55 10.50
C GLN A 156 -5.91 13.71 11.54
N VAL A 157 -7.17 13.31 11.25
CA VAL A 157 -7.93 12.42 12.13
C VAL A 157 -7.23 11.08 12.29
N LEU A 158 -6.72 10.49 11.19
CA LEU A 158 -5.94 9.27 11.28
C LEU A 158 -4.69 9.46 12.16
N ASN A 159 -3.92 10.52 11.95
CA ASN A 159 -2.70 10.80 12.70
C ASN A 159 -2.97 10.96 14.21
N VAL A 160 -4.01 11.70 14.59
CA VAL A 160 -4.41 11.83 16.00
C VAL A 160 -4.73 10.47 16.62
N ASN A 161 -5.49 9.63 15.92
CA ASN A 161 -5.83 8.27 16.37
C ASN A 161 -4.61 7.33 16.44
N LEU A 162 -3.56 7.59 15.65
CA LEU A 162 -2.30 6.85 15.71
C LEU A 162 -1.39 7.33 16.85
N LEU A 163 -1.60 8.53 17.36
CA LEU A 163 -0.79 9.10 18.45
C LEU A 163 -1.45 8.93 19.82
N SER A 164 -2.78 8.90 19.90
CA SER A 164 -3.54 8.48 21.09
C SER A 164 -3.23 7.03 21.47
#